data_AF-S8FPM7-F1
#
_entry.id   AF-S8FPM7-F1
#
_cell.length_a   1.000
_cell.length_b   1.000
_cell.length_c   1.000
_cell.angle_alpha   90.00
_cell.angle_beta   90.00
_cell.angle_gamma   90.00
#
_symmetry.space_group_name_H-M   'P 1'
#
loop_
_entity.id
_entity.type
_entity.pdbx_description
1 polymer ?
#
loop_
_entity_poly.entity_id
_entity_poly.type
_entity_poly.pdbx_seq_one_letter_code
_entity_poly.pdbx_strand_id
1 'polypeptide(L)'
;MSAIGYAGEKLWLEADILSTQAKCMRYKKDIRLKKRRAKKAYEDFKKARFRMQRNALNMQKLERRCEGKNFADGTTNRFGKLGYPKAAIEYGMKLPYDRGVINYLNKRIKIHKITDANWQVIRFVHEPDIVLWSCLVLQRFHGNIIDARMKLIESVYDDYKRTLRPIEWLRLPSVAAVCMVPSLRSLVFEDFDTPLDRAQCEETLRGVLPDVISTYRTSVKVLSLRALGETVQLQDGVVDWPAGADDRLALATSVFSRCNEHAFSHNGLSALLSEAGTDILHERSWLVERCISIRLLDARYHCDSDYLPRLDSRGRSIITGLATALGLNPDTARPEDFDSLDRRFFCQSETCGSKLVAMSWRDAVFHHGSSRTYCISMLDEASSATIRANDGRHYSKSKVWSCNHCCAHLNDWQSQAHVVEHVLTVHAVADAMDNVDYFRAAAPLYDYRHTVPLCGEKVSPVDGTYQDIVIECPEDEPRD
;
A
#
# COMPACT_ATOMS: atom_id res chain seq x y z
N MET A 1 26.77 26.83 8.99
CA MET A 1 25.53 27.13 8.24
C MET A 1 25.89 27.35 6.77
N SER A 2 25.82 26.29 5.95
CA SER A 2 26.06 26.37 4.50
C SER A 2 24.72 26.10 3.81
N ALA A 3 24.19 27.13 3.15
CA ALA A 3 22.97 27.02 2.36
C ALA A 3 23.25 26.24 1.08
N ILE A 4 22.74 25.00 1.00
CA ILE A 4 22.67 24.25 -0.24
C ILE A 4 21.57 24.90 -1.09
N GLY A 5 21.96 25.86 -1.92
CA GLY A 5 21.06 26.55 -2.83
C GLY A 5 20.60 25.64 -3.96
N TYR A 6 19.29 25.44 -4.08
CA TYR A 6 18.66 24.77 -5.22
C TYR A 6 18.98 25.53 -6.51
N ALA A 7 19.74 24.90 -7.42
CA ALA A 7 20.15 25.48 -8.71
C ALA A 7 19.00 25.65 -9.73
N GLY A 8 17.75 25.45 -9.32
CA GLY A 8 16.57 25.49 -10.20
C GLY A 8 15.81 26.83 -10.26
N GLU A 9 16.07 27.76 -9.33
CA GLU A 9 15.23 28.96 -9.14
C GLU A 9 15.81 30.28 -9.71
N LYS A 10 17.02 30.29 -10.26
CA LYS A 10 17.60 31.54 -10.78
C LYS A 10 17.28 31.75 -12.25
N LEU A 11 16.04 32.10 -12.57
CA LEU A 11 15.71 32.65 -13.89
C LEU A 11 15.84 34.18 -13.96
N TRP A 12 15.95 34.85 -12.81
CA TRP A 12 16.35 36.24 -12.72
C TRP A 12 17.19 36.40 -11.47
N LEU A 13 18.42 36.92 -11.61
CA LEU A 13 19.10 37.46 -10.44
C LEU A 13 18.29 38.67 -9.97
N GLU A 14 18.23 38.92 -8.68
CA GLU A 14 17.58 40.10 -8.11
C GLU A 14 18.01 41.40 -8.84
N ALA A 15 19.29 41.46 -9.23
CA ALA A 15 19.86 42.50 -10.07
C ALA A 15 19.15 42.70 -11.43
N ASP A 16 18.72 41.63 -12.10
CA ASP A 16 18.02 41.71 -13.38
C ASP A 16 16.57 42.21 -13.24
N ILE A 17 15.92 41.85 -12.13
CA ILE A 17 14.59 42.34 -11.77
C ILE A 17 14.68 43.84 -11.51
N LEU A 18 15.60 44.26 -10.65
CA LEU A 18 15.84 45.67 -10.31
C LEU A 18 16.24 46.49 -11.55
N SER A 19 17.12 45.96 -12.41
CA SER A 19 17.52 46.59 -13.68
C SER A 19 16.34 46.74 -14.64
N THR A 20 15.48 45.73 -14.74
CA THR A 20 14.27 45.78 -15.58
C THR A 20 13.25 46.77 -15.03
N GLN A 21 13.07 46.81 -13.72
CA GLN A 21 12.20 47.78 -13.04
C GLN A 21 12.69 49.21 -13.25
N ALA A 22 13.98 49.47 -13.06
CA ALA A 22 14.59 50.78 -13.29
C ALA A 22 14.40 51.26 -14.74
N LYS A 23 14.61 50.37 -15.73
CA LYS A 23 14.34 50.67 -17.15
C LYS A 23 12.86 50.94 -17.41
N CYS A 24 11.95 50.15 -16.84
CA CYS A 24 10.51 50.40 -16.93
C CYS A 24 10.12 51.77 -16.35
N MET A 25 10.67 52.15 -15.20
CA MET A 25 10.41 53.45 -14.57
C MET A 25 10.92 54.60 -15.43
N ARG A 26 12.10 54.46 -16.05
CA ARG A 26 12.64 55.44 -16.99
C ARG A 26 11.73 55.62 -18.21
N TYR A 27 11.28 54.53 -18.83
CA TYR A 27 10.34 54.62 -19.96
C TYR A 27 9.01 55.27 -19.56
N LYS A 28 8.46 54.94 -18.39
CA LYS A 28 7.25 55.59 -17.87
C LYS A 28 7.45 57.09 -17.68
N LYS A 29 8.60 57.53 -17.17
CA LYS A 29 8.96 58.96 -17.07
C LYS A 29 9.02 59.62 -18.45
N ASP A 30 9.68 58.99 -19.42
CA ASP A 30 9.80 59.52 -20.79
C ASP A 30 8.45 59.62 -21.52
N ILE A 31 7.54 58.68 -21.27
CA ILE A 31 6.15 58.71 -21.79
C ILE A 31 5.38 59.90 -21.18
N ARG A 32 5.49 60.12 -19.86
CA ARG A 32 4.86 61.29 -19.18
C ARG A 32 5.37 62.62 -19.75
N LEU A 33 6.66 62.70 -20.06
CA LEU A 33 7.29 63.86 -20.69
C LEU A 33 7.02 63.98 -22.20
N LYS A 34 6.16 63.14 -22.79
CA LYS A 34 5.78 63.12 -24.22
C LYS A 34 6.98 63.06 -25.18
N LYS A 35 8.07 62.39 -24.79
CA LYS A 35 9.24 62.24 -25.69
C LYS A 35 8.87 61.44 -26.94
N ARG A 36 9.36 61.88 -28.10
CA ARG A 36 9.08 61.23 -29.40
C ARG A 36 9.49 59.74 -29.33
N ARG A 37 8.58 58.85 -29.72
CA ARG A 37 8.76 57.37 -29.74
C ARG A 37 8.88 56.66 -28.38
N ALA A 38 8.75 57.35 -27.23
CA ALA A 38 8.91 56.73 -25.92
C ALA A 38 7.95 55.54 -25.66
N LYS A 39 6.68 55.66 -26.09
CA LYS A 39 5.69 54.57 -25.98
C LYS A 39 6.09 53.34 -26.81
N LYS A 40 6.56 53.54 -28.04
CA LYS A 40 7.04 52.45 -28.91
C LYS A 40 8.26 51.76 -28.29
N ALA A 41 9.23 52.54 -27.81
CA ALA A 41 10.43 52.00 -27.17
C ALA A 41 10.10 51.18 -25.91
N TYR A 42 9.10 51.57 -25.13
CA TYR A 42 8.63 50.79 -23.98
C TYR A 42 8.01 49.46 -24.39
N GLU A 43 7.14 49.45 -25.41
CA GLU A 43 6.53 48.21 -25.92
C GLU A 43 7.56 47.28 -26.57
N ASP A 44 8.52 47.82 -27.31
CA ASP A 44 9.62 47.05 -27.90
C ASP A 44 10.49 46.43 -26.80
N PHE A 45 10.77 47.16 -25.71
CA PHE A 45 11.46 46.65 -24.54
C PHE A 45 10.68 45.51 -23.86
N LYS A 46 9.36 45.68 -23.64
CA LYS A 46 8.49 44.62 -23.09
C LYS A 46 8.53 43.36 -23.96
N LYS A 47 8.32 43.51 -25.28
CA LYS A 47 8.38 42.39 -26.24
C LYS A 47 9.75 41.70 -26.22
N ALA A 48 10.84 42.45 -26.13
CA ALA A 48 12.18 41.90 -26.01
C ALA A 48 12.35 41.09 -24.71
N ARG A 49 11.88 41.61 -23.56
CA ARG A 49 11.93 40.89 -22.28
C ARG A 49 11.07 39.62 -22.30
N PHE A 50 9.86 39.66 -22.86
CA PHE A 50 9.03 38.46 -23.02
C PHE A 50 9.70 37.40 -23.91
N ARG A 51 10.33 37.80 -25.03
CA ARG A 51 11.09 36.86 -25.88
C ARG A 51 12.27 36.24 -25.12
N MET A 52 13.01 37.05 -24.36
CA MET A 52 14.13 36.58 -23.56
C MET A 52 13.67 35.57 -22.50
N GLN A 53 12.57 35.84 -21.79
CA GLN A 53 11.99 34.93 -20.81
C GLN A 53 11.53 33.61 -21.45
N ARG A 54 10.84 33.69 -22.60
CA ARG A 54 10.42 32.50 -23.35
C ARG A 54 11.61 31.65 -23.81
N ASN A 55 12.67 32.29 -24.29
CA ASN A 55 13.90 31.60 -24.69
C ASN A 55 14.60 30.96 -23.49
N ALA A 56 14.67 31.64 -22.35
CA ALA A 56 15.24 31.07 -21.13
C ALA A 56 14.44 29.85 -20.63
N LEU A 57 13.11 29.92 -20.66
CA LEU A 57 12.25 28.78 -20.34
C LEU A 57 12.44 27.61 -21.34
N ASN A 58 12.60 27.91 -22.63
CA ASN A 58 12.87 26.89 -23.64
C ASN A 58 14.25 26.25 -23.46
N MET A 59 15.29 27.05 -23.15
CA MET A 59 16.63 26.55 -22.85
C MET A 59 16.62 25.67 -21.59
N GLN A 60 15.95 26.09 -20.53
CA GLN A 60 15.78 25.26 -19.33
C GLN A 60 15.05 23.95 -19.64
N LYS A 61 14.02 23.97 -20.49
CA LYS A 61 13.34 22.75 -20.95
C LYS A 61 14.27 21.84 -21.75
N LEU A 62 15.12 22.42 -22.61
CA LEU A 62 16.11 21.67 -23.38
C LEU A 62 17.21 21.08 -22.50
N GLU A 63 17.75 21.85 -21.56
CA GLU A 63 18.72 21.36 -20.56
C GLU A 63 18.14 20.22 -19.74
N ARG A 64 16.93 20.39 -19.19
CA ARG A 64 16.24 19.31 -18.47
C ARG A 64 16.04 18.07 -19.34
N ARG A 65 15.79 18.25 -20.65
CA ARG A 65 15.63 17.14 -21.61
C ARG A 65 16.95 16.46 -21.92
N CYS A 66 18.03 17.20 -22.12
CA CYS A 66 19.38 16.68 -22.37
C CYS A 66 19.94 15.96 -21.14
N GLU A 67 19.79 16.55 -19.96
CA GLU A 67 20.14 15.90 -18.68
C GLU A 67 19.34 14.60 -18.49
N GLY A 68 18.01 14.66 -18.72
CA GLY A 68 17.15 13.48 -18.62
C GLY A 68 17.55 12.38 -19.60
N LYS A 69 17.95 12.74 -20.83
CA LYS A 69 18.42 11.77 -21.84
C LYS A 69 19.76 11.14 -21.46
N ASN A 70 20.76 11.96 -21.13
CA ASN A 70 22.08 11.46 -20.72
C ASN A 70 21.97 10.55 -19.48
N PHE A 71 21.06 10.87 -18.57
CA PHE A 71 20.75 10.04 -17.41
C PHE A 71 20.07 8.72 -17.78
N ALA A 72 19.01 8.76 -18.60
CA ALA A 72 18.33 7.57 -19.07
C ALA A 72 19.32 6.63 -19.76
N ASP A 73 20.20 7.16 -20.60
CA ASP A 73 21.27 6.42 -21.27
C ASP A 73 22.27 5.83 -20.25
N GLY A 74 22.69 6.61 -19.24
CA GLY A 74 23.61 6.15 -18.20
C GLY A 74 23.06 5.01 -17.33
N THR A 75 21.81 5.15 -16.88
CA THR A 75 21.09 4.13 -16.09
C THR A 75 20.84 2.87 -16.93
N THR A 76 20.38 3.07 -18.17
CA THR A 76 20.18 1.97 -19.14
C THR A 76 21.47 1.21 -19.41
N ASN A 77 22.59 1.91 -19.56
CA ASN A 77 23.89 1.28 -19.77
C ASN A 77 24.36 0.51 -18.52
N ARG A 78 24.17 1.05 -17.32
CA ARG A 78 24.58 0.35 -16.08
C ARG A 78 23.72 -0.90 -15.81
N PHE A 79 22.40 -0.83 -15.99
CA PHE A 79 21.56 -2.03 -15.88
C PHE A 79 21.78 -3.00 -17.04
N GLY A 80 22.05 -2.51 -18.25
CA GLY A 80 22.45 -3.36 -19.38
C GLY A 80 23.73 -4.15 -19.09
N LYS A 81 24.70 -3.57 -18.39
CA LYS A 81 25.91 -4.27 -17.92
C LYS A 81 25.62 -5.35 -16.87
N LEU A 82 24.47 -5.30 -16.21
CA LEU A 82 23.99 -6.35 -15.30
C LEU A 82 23.18 -7.45 -16.02
N GLY A 83 23.05 -7.36 -17.35
CA GLY A 83 22.34 -8.34 -18.18
C GLY A 83 20.87 -8.00 -18.47
N TYR A 84 20.35 -6.88 -17.95
CA TYR A 84 18.95 -6.51 -18.21
C TYR A 84 18.75 -6.01 -19.66
N PRO A 85 17.72 -6.49 -20.39
CA PRO A 85 17.45 -6.04 -21.74
C PRO A 85 17.18 -4.53 -21.80
N LYS A 86 17.84 -3.83 -22.74
CA LYS A 86 17.62 -2.39 -22.96
C LYS A 86 16.14 -2.06 -23.17
N ALA A 87 15.42 -2.91 -23.90
CA ALA A 87 14.00 -2.74 -24.16
C ALA A 87 13.15 -2.78 -22.88
N ALA A 88 13.50 -3.62 -21.89
CA ALA A 88 12.81 -3.70 -20.60
C ALA A 88 12.98 -2.41 -19.80
N ILE A 89 14.22 -1.90 -19.75
CA ILE A 89 14.53 -0.65 -19.05
C ILE A 89 13.81 0.53 -19.72
N GLU A 90 13.89 0.63 -21.05
CA GLU A 90 13.19 1.68 -21.80
C GLU A 90 11.67 1.58 -21.69
N TYR A 91 11.12 0.37 -21.62
CA TYR A 91 9.68 0.14 -21.49
C TYR A 91 9.19 0.63 -20.13
N GLY A 92 9.82 0.20 -19.03
CA GLY A 92 9.53 0.74 -17.69
C GLY A 92 9.66 2.27 -17.66
N MET A 93 10.66 2.82 -18.37
CA MET A 93 10.83 4.27 -18.49
C MET A 93 9.68 5.02 -19.19
N LYS A 94 8.92 4.34 -20.06
CA LYS A 94 7.83 4.92 -20.85
C LYS A 94 6.46 4.78 -20.17
N LEU A 95 6.33 3.93 -19.14
CA LEU A 95 5.06 3.74 -18.44
C LEU A 95 4.66 5.04 -17.72
N PRO A 96 3.44 5.59 -17.97
CA PRO A 96 3.02 6.89 -17.45
C PRO A 96 3.12 7.02 -15.92
N TYR A 97 2.91 5.90 -15.24
CA TYR A 97 2.83 5.79 -13.79
C TYR A 97 4.21 5.58 -13.13
N ASP A 98 5.22 5.13 -13.89
CA ASP A 98 6.61 5.00 -13.42
C ASP A 98 7.41 6.30 -13.50
N ARG A 99 6.79 7.39 -13.98
CA ARG A 99 7.38 8.72 -13.77
C ARG A 99 7.65 8.98 -12.31
N GLY A 100 6.91 8.39 -11.36
CA GLY A 100 7.20 8.50 -9.92
C GLY A 100 8.56 7.90 -9.53
N VAL A 101 8.78 6.63 -9.83
CA VAL A 101 10.04 5.91 -9.54
C VAL A 101 11.21 6.53 -10.31
N ILE A 102 11.00 6.88 -11.59
CA ILE A 102 12.02 7.53 -12.41
C ILE A 102 12.27 8.95 -11.95
N ASN A 103 11.26 9.73 -11.56
CA ASN A 103 11.46 11.06 -11.00
C ASN A 103 12.12 10.99 -9.63
N TYR A 104 11.83 9.97 -8.82
CA TYR A 104 12.50 9.70 -7.56
C TYR A 104 13.97 9.35 -7.78
N LEU A 105 14.25 8.40 -8.67
CA LEU A 105 15.60 8.07 -9.16
C LEU A 105 16.31 9.32 -9.66
N ASN A 106 15.67 10.07 -10.56
CA ASN A 106 16.18 11.33 -11.09
C ASN A 106 16.47 12.34 -9.98
N LYS A 107 15.59 12.47 -8.98
CA LYS A 107 15.75 13.42 -7.87
C LYS A 107 16.91 13.01 -6.97
N ARG A 108 16.93 11.75 -6.49
CA ARG A 108 18.01 11.20 -5.66
C ARG A 108 19.36 11.24 -6.38
N ILE A 109 19.40 10.94 -7.67
CA ILE A 109 20.64 10.89 -8.45
C ILE A 109 21.11 12.28 -8.89
N LYS A 110 20.20 13.23 -9.13
CA LYS A 110 20.58 14.64 -9.28
C LYS A 110 21.21 15.19 -8.00
N ILE A 111 20.71 14.76 -6.84
CA ILE A 111 21.30 15.11 -5.54
C ILE A 111 22.63 14.39 -5.33
N HIS A 112 22.73 13.12 -5.73
CA HIS A 112 23.89 12.26 -5.52
C HIS A 112 24.50 11.83 -6.87
N LYS A 113 25.63 12.43 -7.27
CA LYS A 113 26.42 11.99 -8.44
C LYS A 113 26.51 10.45 -8.47
N ILE A 114 26.33 9.82 -9.64
CA ILE A 114 26.44 8.35 -9.79
C ILE A 114 27.91 7.92 -9.64
N THR A 115 28.35 7.77 -8.40
CA THR A 115 29.58 7.05 -8.02
C THR A 115 29.26 5.57 -7.87
N ASP A 116 30.28 4.70 -7.75
CA ASP A 116 30.03 3.28 -7.56
C ASP A 116 29.38 2.95 -6.21
N ALA A 117 29.72 3.69 -5.16
CA ALA A 117 29.05 3.57 -3.85
C ALA A 117 27.56 3.96 -3.93
N ASN A 118 27.26 5.12 -4.52
CA ASN A 118 25.87 5.55 -4.71
C ASN A 118 25.12 4.62 -5.66
N TRP A 119 25.80 4.07 -6.66
CA TRP A 119 25.22 3.08 -7.56
C TRP A 119 24.77 1.82 -6.83
N GLN A 120 25.53 1.32 -5.84
CA GLN A 120 25.05 0.17 -5.06
C GLN A 120 23.77 0.49 -4.31
N VAL A 121 23.66 1.68 -3.70
CA VAL A 121 22.43 2.13 -3.03
C VAL A 121 21.26 2.26 -4.01
N ILE A 122 21.50 2.88 -5.17
CA ILE A 122 20.49 3.04 -6.23
C ILE A 122 20.05 1.67 -6.76
N ARG A 123 21.01 0.83 -7.14
CA ARG A 123 20.78 -0.52 -7.65
C ARG A 123 19.94 -1.28 -6.67
N PHE A 124 20.34 -1.31 -5.40
CA PHE A 124 19.61 -1.96 -4.35
C PHE A 124 18.16 -1.49 -4.29
N VAL A 125 17.90 -0.18 -4.16
CA VAL A 125 16.51 0.31 -4.04
C VAL A 125 15.63 -0.01 -5.26
N HIS A 126 16.22 -0.12 -6.46
CA HIS A 126 15.48 -0.13 -7.74
C HIS A 126 15.61 -1.39 -8.60
N GLU A 127 16.52 -2.31 -8.27
CA GLU A 127 16.64 -3.59 -8.96
C GLU A 127 15.33 -4.40 -8.92
N PRO A 128 14.57 -4.45 -7.80
CA PRO A 128 13.24 -5.08 -7.80
C PRO A 128 12.28 -4.51 -8.85
N ASP A 129 12.27 -3.18 -9.03
CA ASP A 129 11.39 -2.52 -10.00
C ASP A 129 11.78 -2.91 -11.44
N ILE A 130 13.09 -2.97 -11.72
CA ILE A 130 13.61 -3.31 -13.05
C ILE A 130 13.41 -4.77 -13.39
N VAL A 131 13.60 -5.65 -12.41
CA VAL A 131 13.26 -7.06 -12.51
C VAL A 131 11.78 -7.21 -12.87
N LEU A 132 10.88 -6.52 -12.16
CA LEU A 132 9.46 -6.53 -12.45
C LEU A 132 9.16 -6.00 -13.86
N TRP A 133 9.76 -4.88 -14.27
CA TRP A 133 9.59 -4.35 -15.62
C TRP A 133 10.05 -5.35 -16.70
N SER A 134 11.16 -6.04 -16.47
CA SER A 134 11.64 -7.09 -17.37
C SER A 134 10.62 -8.21 -17.49
N CYS A 135 10.07 -8.68 -16.37
CA CYS A 135 9.04 -9.70 -16.36
C CYS A 135 7.76 -9.25 -17.08
N LEU A 136 7.35 -7.98 -16.92
CA LEU A 136 6.18 -7.42 -17.62
C LEU A 136 6.39 -7.31 -19.13
N VAL A 137 7.61 -6.97 -19.58
CA VAL A 137 7.92 -6.98 -21.01
C VAL A 137 7.85 -8.40 -21.56
N LEU A 138 8.40 -9.38 -20.84
CA LEU A 138 8.32 -10.78 -21.23
C LEU A 138 6.87 -11.28 -21.25
N GLN A 139 6.06 -10.92 -20.26
CA GLN A 139 4.62 -11.21 -20.20
C GLN A 139 3.89 -10.71 -21.45
N ARG A 140 4.24 -9.54 -21.96
CA ARG A 140 3.63 -8.99 -23.17
C ARG A 140 3.93 -9.81 -24.42
N PHE A 141 5.14 -10.38 -24.52
CA PHE A 141 5.58 -11.13 -25.70
C PHE A 141 5.30 -12.64 -25.60
N HIS A 142 5.28 -13.18 -24.38
CA HIS A 142 5.20 -14.63 -24.09
C HIS A 142 4.07 -14.98 -23.11
N GLY A 143 3.05 -14.11 -22.98
CA GLY A 143 2.03 -14.19 -21.93
C GLY A 143 1.36 -15.54 -21.80
N ASN A 144 0.98 -16.18 -22.92
CA ASN A 144 0.35 -17.51 -22.88
C ASN A 144 1.24 -18.58 -22.24
N ILE A 145 2.55 -18.56 -22.50
CA ILE A 145 3.51 -19.52 -21.94
C ILE A 145 3.73 -19.21 -20.46
N ILE A 146 3.92 -17.93 -20.12
CA ILE A 146 4.14 -17.49 -18.74
C ILE A 146 2.90 -17.80 -17.88
N ASP A 147 1.69 -17.51 -18.35
CA ASP A 147 0.44 -17.82 -17.64
C ASP A 147 0.30 -19.32 -17.38
N ALA A 148 0.63 -20.16 -18.37
CA ALA A 148 0.62 -21.61 -18.20
C ALA A 148 1.62 -22.07 -17.14
N ARG A 149 2.84 -21.52 -17.15
CA ARG A 149 3.89 -21.83 -16.16
C ARG A 149 3.52 -21.35 -14.75
N MET A 150 2.95 -20.16 -14.63
CA MET A 150 2.49 -19.64 -13.35
C MET A 150 1.35 -20.45 -12.78
N LYS A 151 0.39 -20.90 -13.60
CA LYS A 151 -0.67 -21.83 -13.16
C LYS A 151 -0.12 -23.17 -12.68
N LEU A 152 0.95 -23.66 -13.30
CA LEU A 152 1.64 -24.87 -12.85
C LEU A 152 2.27 -24.66 -11.46
N ILE A 153 2.99 -23.55 -11.27
CA ILE A 153 3.56 -23.19 -9.97
C ILE A 153 2.47 -22.97 -8.92
N GLU A 154 1.37 -22.29 -9.29
CA GLU A 154 0.20 -22.08 -8.43
C GLU A 154 -0.38 -23.42 -7.95
N SER A 155 -0.57 -24.38 -8.86
CA SER A 155 -1.07 -25.71 -8.50
C SER A 155 -0.16 -26.41 -7.48
N VAL A 156 1.16 -26.34 -7.67
CA VAL A 156 2.13 -26.95 -6.75
C VAL A 156 2.17 -26.20 -5.42
N TYR A 157 2.02 -24.87 -5.46
CA TYR A 157 1.95 -24.05 -4.26
C TYR A 157 0.67 -24.28 -3.46
N ASP A 158 -0.45 -24.51 -4.15
CA ASP A 158 -1.71 -24.90 -3.52
C ASP A 158 -1.62 -26.27 -2.85
N ASP A 159 -0.88 -27.22 -3.43
CA ASP A 159 -0.60 -28.49 -2.74
C ASP A 159 0.14 -28.26 -1.42
N TYR A 160 1.10 -27.33 -1.39
CA TYR A 160 1.72 -26.89 -0.14
C TYR A 160 0.71 -26.23 0.81
N LYS A 161 -0.15 -25.31 0.32
CA LYS A 161 -1.18 -24.66 1.17
C LYS A 161 -2.10 -25.70 1.81
N ARG A 162 -2.49 -26.75 1.09
CA ARG A 162 -3.32 -27.85 1.62
C ARG A 162 -2.69 -28.58 2.80
N THR A 163 -1.36 -28.48 3.01
CA THR A 163 -0.68 -29.03 4.19
C THR A 163 -0.75 -28.14 5.42
N LEU A 164 -1.20 -26.89 5.28
CA LEU A 164 -1.32 -25.90 6.34
C LEU A 164 -2.76 -25.76 6.81
N ARG A 165 -2.94 -25.14 7.98
CA ARG A 165 -4.28 -24.72 8.39
C ARG A 165 -4.76 -23.57 7.50
N PRO A 166 -6.03 -23.57 7.08
CA PRO A 166 -6.55 -22.55 6.18
C PRO A 166 -6.30 -21.09 6.57
N ILE A 167 -6.43 -20.72 7.84
CA ILE A 167 -6.16 -19.34 8.29
C ILE A 167 -4.69 -18.94 8.08
N GLU A 168 -3.76 -19.89 7.99
CA GLU A 168 -2.34 -19.64 7.76
C GLU A 168 -2.07 -19.26 6.29
N TRP A 169 -2.95 -19.62 5.36
CA TRP A 169 -2.84 -19.26 3.95
C TRP A 169 -2.82 -17.75 3.76
N LEU A 170 -3.58 -17.02 4.58
CA LEU A 170 -3.64 -15.55 4.53
C LEU A 170 -2.29 -14.90 4.82
N ARG A 171 -1.37 -15.62 5.47
CA ARG A 171 -0.06 -15.10 5.87
C ARG A 171 1.06 -15.56 4.95
N LEU A 172 0.70 -16.16 3.83
CA LEU A 172 1.64 -16.60 2.81
C LEU A 172 1.86 -15.51 1.77
N PRO A 173 3.05 -15.43 1.14
CA PRO A 173 3.22 -14.58 -0.04
C PRO A 173 2.30 -15.05 -1.18
N SER A 174 1.93 -14.13 -2.06
CA SER A 174 1.17 -14.49 -3.26
C SER A 174 1.98 -15.39 -4.20
N VAL A 175 1.30 -16.14 -5.07
CA VAL A 175 1.95 -16.94 -6.13
C VAL A 175 2.87 -16.08 -6.96
N ALA A 176 2.41 -14.89 -7.35
CA ALA A 176 3.20 -14.02 -8.20
C ALA A 176 4.44 -13.49 -7.46
N ALA A 177 4.36 -13.19 -6.16
CA ALA A 177 5.55 -12.85 -5.36
C ALA A 177 6.52 -14.03 -5.32
N VAL A 178 6.03 -15.24 -5.03
CA VAL A 178 6.83 -16.48 -5.03
C VAL A 178 7.52 -16.69 -6.38
N CYS A 179 6.85 -16.44 -7.51
CA CYS A 179 7.42 -16.52 -8.85
C CYS A 179 8.52 -15.47 -9.14
N MET A 180 8.68 -14.46 -8.29
CA MET A 180 9.74 -13.44 -8.45
C MET A 180 11.04 -13.83 -7.74
N VAL A 181 11.04 -14.90 -6.94
CA VAL A 181 12.25 -15.48 -6.34
C VAL A 181 13.16 -15.99 -7.46
N PRO A 182 14.49 -15.72 -7.44
CA PRO A 182 15.36 -15.96 -8.59
C PRO A 182 15.23 -17.36 -9.25
N SER A 183 15.19 -18.43 -8.45
CA SER A 183 15.08 -19.80 -8.97
C SER A 183 13.76 -20.05 -9.69
N LEU A 184 12.64 -19.62 -9.11
CA LEU A 184 11.31 -19.79 -9.72
C LEU A 184 11.09 -18.81 -10.89
N ARG A 185 11.62 -17.60 -10.77
CA ARG A 185 11.58 -16.59 -11.83
C ARG A 185 12.23 -17.11 -13.11
N SER A 186 13.35 -17.81 -12.98
CA SER A 186 14.03 -18.41 -14.13
C SER A 186 13.14 -19.46 -14.81
N LEU A 187 12.46 -20.32 -14.04
CA LEU A 187 11.51 -21.29 -14.59
C LEU A 187 10.34 -20.65 -15.34
N VAL A 188 9.88 -19.48 -14.88
CA VAL A 188 8.72 -18.79 -15.48
C VAL A 188 9.14 -17.98 -16.71
N PHE A 189 10.19 -17.17 -16.59
CA PHE A 189 10.52 -16.08 -17.52
C PHE A 189 11.74 -16.37 -18.41
N GLU A 190 12.38 -17.53 -18.31
CA GLU A 190 13.51 -17.93 -19.15
C GLU A 190 13.18 -19.19 -19.95
N ASP A 191 13.93 -19.42 -21.04
CA ASP A 191 13.81 -20.60 -21.92
C ASP A 191 12.37 -20.98 -22.31
N PHE A 192 11.70 -20.17 -23.15
CA PHE A 192 10.32 -20.42 -23.55
C PHE A 192 10.12 -21.60 -24.50
N ASP A 193 11.22 -22.17 -25.02
CA ASP A 193 11.19 -23.30 -25.97
C ASP A 193 11.05 -24.64 -25.24
N THR A 194 11.46 -24.72 -23.97
CA THR A 194 11.36 -25.92 -23.14
C THR A 194 10.05 -25.91 -22.33
N PRO A 195 9.18 -26.93 -22.46
CA PRO A 195 8.02 -27.09 -21.58
C PRO A 195 8.46 -27.22 -20.12
N LEU A 196 7.80 -26.48 -19.22
CA LEU A 196 8.07 -26.58 -17.79
C LEU A 196 7.39 -27.83 -17.22
N ASP A 197 8.17 -28.70 -16.60
CA ASP A 197 7.68 -29.92 -15.97
C ASP A 197 7.26 -29.67 -14.50
N ARG A 198 6.25 -30.41 -14.04
CA ARG A 198 5.72 -30.30 -12.67
C ARG A 198 6.76 -30.72 -11.63
N ALA A 199 7.53 -31.79 -11.88
CA ALA A 199 8.50 -32.27 -10.89
C ALA A 199 9.61 -31.23 -10.65
N GLN A 200 10.02 -30.51 -11.70
CA GLN A 200 10.96 -29.40 -11.58
C GLN A 200 10.39 -28.26 -10.73
N CYS A 201 9.10 -27.92 -10.90
CA CYS A 201 8.42 -26.95 -10.04
C CYS A 201 8.38 -27.41 -8.58
N GLU A 202 8.02 -28.66 -8.33
CA GLU A 202 7.94 -29.25 -6.98
C GLU A 202 9.29 -29.24 -6.26
N GLU A 203 10.35 -29.69 -6.93
CA GLU A 203 11.70 -29.68 -6.39
C GLU A 203 12.17 -28.25 -6.08
N THR A 204 12.03 -27.35 -7.04
CA THR A 204 12.47 -25.95 -6.89
C THR A 204 11.69 -25.25 -5.79
N LEU A 205 10.35 -25.38 -5.78
CA LEU A 205 9.50 -24.76 -4.77
C LEU A 205 9.82 -25.31 -3.39
N ARG A 206 9.94 -26.63 -3.22
CA ARG A 206 10.32 -27.25 -1.94
C ARG A 206 11.65 -26.71 -1.41
N GLY A 207 12.62 -26.50 -2.29
CA GLY A 207 13.94 -25.98 -1.93
C GLY A 207 13.93 -24.52 -1.47
N VAL A 208 13.09 -23.66 -2.05
CA VAL A 208 13.12 -22.20 -1.76
C VAL A 208 12.03 -21.74 -0.79
N LEU A 209 10.92 -22.49 -0.68
CA LEU A 209 9.70 -21.99 -0.05
C LEU A 209 9.84 -21.69 1.45
N PRO A 210 10.54 -22.50 2.28
CA PRO A 210 10.74 -22.17 3.69
C PRO A 210 11.40 -20.81 3.90
N ASP A 211 12.46 -20.51 3.15
CA ASP A 211 13.20 -19.25 3.23
C ASP A 211 12.38 -18.07 2.74
N VAL A 212 11.61 -18.27 1.67
CA VAL A 212 10.70 -17.26 1.10
C VAL A 212 9.61 -16.89 2.10
N ILE A 213 8.96 -17.87 2.73
CA ILE A 213 7.91 -17.62 3.74
C ILE A 213 8.52 -16.95 4.98
N SER A 214 9.68 -17.42 5.44
CA SER A 214 10.37 -16.84 6.59
C SER A 214 10.75 -15.38 6.34
N THR A 215 11.33 -15.09 5.17
CA THR A 215 11.73 -13.73 4.77
C THR A 215 10.50 -12.84 4.63
N TYR A 216 9.44 -13.32 3.99
CA TYR A 216 8.18 -12.58 3.86
C TYR A 216 7.59 -12.18 5.21
N ARG A 217 7.44 -13.15 6.13
CA ARG A 217 6.90 -12.89 7.48
C ARG A 217 7.78 -11.93 8.28
N THR A 218 9.10 -12.12 8.20
CA THR A 218 10.08 -11.24 8.82
C THR A 218 9.94 -9.82 8.30
N SER A 219 9.83 -9.64 6.99
CA SER A 219 9.63 -8.34 6.36
C SER A 219 8.34 -7.65 6.80
N VAL A 220 7.21 -8.36 6.82
CA VAL A 220 5.93 -7.81 7.30
C VAL A 220 6.03 -7.39 8.77
N LYS A 221 6.69 -8.20 9.61
CA LYS A 221 6.93 -7.90 11.02
C LYS A 221 7.81 -6.66 11.21
N VAL A 222 8.93 -6.57 10.49
CA VAL A 222 9.84 -5.40 10.53
C VAL A 222 9.10 -4.13 10.14
N LEU A 223 8.34 -4.16 9.05
CA LEU A 223 7.58 -3.00 8.59
C LEU A 223 6.52 -2.56 9.61
N SER A 224 5.81 -3.52 10.21
CA SER A 224 4.80 -3.24 11.23
C SER A 224 5.44 -2.61 12.47
N LEU A 225 6.58 -3.13 12.95
CA LEU A 225 7.29 -2.56 14.09
C LEU A 225 7.82 -1.14 13.80
N ARG A 226 8.39 -0.92 12.61
CA ARG A 226 8.83 0.42 12.20
C ARG A 226 7.68 1.41 12.12
N ALA A 227 6.51 0.97 11.64
CA ALA A 227 5.31 1.79 11.64
C ALA A 227 4.90 2.21 13.06
N LEU A 228 5.13 1.35 14.07
CA LEU A 228 4.95 1.67 15.49
C LEU A 228 6.05 2.59 16.08
N GLY A 229 7.04 3.00 15.28
CA GLY A 229 8.18 3.81 15.72
C GLY A 229 9.34 3.01 16.31
N GLU A 230 9.29 1.68 16.25
CA GLU A 230 10.36 0.83 16.77
C GLU A 230 11.58 0.82 15.84
N THR A 231 12.77 0.88 16.42
CA THR A 231 14.02 0.74 15.66
C THR A 231 14.34 -0.74 15.51
N VAL A 232 14.19 -1.27 14.29
CA VAL A 232 14.55 -2.67 13.98
C VAL A 232 15.79 -2.70 13.09
N GLN A 233 16.89 -3.23 13.63
CA GLN A 233 18.13 -3.43 12.90
C GLN A 233 18.13 -4.79 12.19
N LEU A 234 18.50 -4.77 10.92
CA LEU A 234 18.76 -5.95 10.11
C LEU A 234 20.25 -5.96 9.76
N GLN A 235 20.98 -6.93 10.28
CA GLN A 235 22.39 -7.15 9.94
C GLN A 235 22.54 -8.57 9.40
N ASP A 236 23.01 -8.69 8.16
CA ASP A 236 23.30 -9.97 7.49
C ASP A 236 22.15 -11.00 7.53
N GLY A 237 20.90 -10.52 7.46
CA GLY A 237 19.71 -11.38 7.50
C GLY A 237 19.29 -11.82 8.91
N VAL A 238 20.08 -11.48 9.93
CA VAL A 238 19.69 -11.65 11.34
C VAL A 238 18.94 -10.39 11.79
N VAL A 239 17.76 -10.59 12.38
CA VAL A 239 16.95 -9.50 12.93
C VAL A 239 17.10 -9.48 14.44
N ASP A 240 17.54 -8.34 14.98
CA ASP A 240 17.50 -8.07 16.41
C ASP A 240 16.10 -7.59 16.77
N TRP A 241 15.28 -8.49 17.32
CA TRP A 241 13.90 -8.18 17.66
C TRP A 241 13.85 -7.41 18.98
N PRO A 242 13.16 -6.27 19.03
CA PRO A 242 12.98 -5.57 20.30
C PRO A 242 12.13 -6.42 21.24
N ALA A 243 12.45 -6.41 22.55
CA ALA A 243 11.77 -7.24 23.54
C ALA A 243 10.23 -7.08 23.51
N GLY A 244 9.48 -8.18 23.48
CA GLY A 244 8.02 -8.14 23.37
C GLY A 244 7.50 -7.63 22.01
N ALA A 245 8.27 -7.78 20.93
CA ALA A 245 7.84 -7.40 19.57
C ALA A 245 6.50 -8.03 19.17
N ASP A 246 6.33 -9.33 19.42
CA ASP A 246 5.09 -10.04 19.09
C ASP A 246 3.91 -9.57 19.95
N ASP A 247 4.14 -9.35 21.25
CA ASP A 247 3.09 -8.85 22.15
C ASP A 247 2.59 -7.46 21.73
N ARG A 248 3.49 -6.55 21.31
CA ARG A 248 3.11 -5.23 20.80
C ARG A 248 2.29 -5.32 19.52
N LEU A 249 2.70 -6.15 18.57
CA LEU A 249 1.95 -6.35 17.32
C LEU A 249 0.59 -7.04 17.54
N ALA A 250 0.45 -7.80 18.63
CA ALA A 250 -0.80 -8.44 19.04
C ALA A 250 -1.78 -7.50 19.76
N LEU A 251 -1.37 -6.28 20.14
CA LEU A 251 -2.28 -5.31 20.75
C LEU A 251 -3.36 -4.85 19.76
N ALA A 252 -4.58 -4.64 20.26
CA ALA A 252 -5.67 -4.09 19.45
C ALA A 252 -5.34 -2.67 18.93
N THR A 253 -4.53 -1.91 19.68
CA THR A 253 -4.08 -0.56 19.34
C THR A 253 -3.00 -0.52 18.25
N SER A 254 -2.44 -1.67 17.86
CA SER A 254 -1.52 -1.81 16.72
C SER A 254 -2.31 -1.84 15.41
N VAL A 255 -2.84 -0.67 15.07
CA VAL A 255 -3.64 -0.44 13.87
C VAL A 255 -2.76 0.18 12.79
N PHE A 256 -2.73 -0.44 11.62
CA PHE A 256 -1.94 -0.01 10.47
C PHE A 256 -2.85 0.46 9.36
N SER A 257 -2.44 1.46 8.60
CA SER A 257 -3.13 1.83 7.37
C SER A 257 -2.22 1.72 6.16
N ARG A 258 -2.85 1.40 5.03
CA ARG A 258 -2.23 1.40 3.72
C ARG A 258 -3.04 2.34 2.85
N CYS A 259 -2.49 3.53 2.60
CA CYS A 259 -3.25 4.66 2.07
C CYS A 259 -4.33 5.12 3.08
N ASN A 260 -4.71 6.40 3.08
CA ASN A 260 -5.58 6.99 4.11
C ASN A 260 -7.05 6.50 4.10
N GLU A 261 -7.32 5.29 3.60
CA GLU A 261 -8.66 4.77 3.34
C GLU A 261 -8.97 3.51 4.15
N HIS A 262 -7.96 2.77 4.64
CA HIS A 262 -8.19 1.51 5.32
C HIS A 262 -7.21 1.29 6.48
N ALA A 263 -7.78 0.93 7.63
CA ALA A 263 -7.04 0.43 8.80
C ALA A 263 -7.00 -1.11 8.80
N PHE A 264 -6.04 -1.70 9.50
CA PHE A 264 -5.82 -3.14 9.58
C PHE A 264 -5.14 -3.47 10.91
N SER A 265 -5.47 -4.62 11.51
CA SER A 265 -4.59 -5.22 12.53
C SER A 265 -3.31 -5.75 11.88
N HIS A 266 -2.29 -6.13 12.66
CA HIS A 266 -1.10 -6.78 12.09
C HIS A 266 -1.43 -8.01 11.23
N ASN A 267 -2.33 -8.87 11.71
CA ASN A 267 -2.78 -10.05 10.95
C ASN A 267 -3.56 -9.65 9.69
N GLY A 268 -4.43 -8.64 9.78
CA GLY A 268 -5.17 -8.11 8.63
C GLY A 268 -4.25 -7.49 7.58
N LEU A 269 -3.19 -6.81 8.02
CA LEU A 269 -2.17 -6.26 7.14
C LEU A 269 -1.39 -7.37 6.42
N SER A 270 -1.02 -8.44 7.14
CA SER A 270 -0.36 -9.60 6.52
C SER A 270 -1.25 -10.24 5.44
N ALA A 271 -2.55 -10.38 5.70
CA ALA A 271 -3.54 -10.85 4.74
C ALA A 271 -3.67 -9.92 3.53
N LEU A 272 -3.80 -8.61 3.76
CA LEU A 272 -3.87 -7.61 2.70
C LEU A 272 -2.63 -7.64 1.80
N LEU A 273 -1.44 -7.76 2.38
CA LEU A 273 -0.19 -7.80 1.62
C LEU A 273 -0.03 -9.10 0.82
N SER A 274 -0.62 -10.19 1.30
CA SER A 274 -0.73 -11.45 0.57
C SER A 274 -1.66 -11.30 -0.63
N GLU A 275 -2.84 -10.73 -0.42
CA GLU A 275 -3.87 -10.55 -1.45
C GLU A 275 -3.45 -9.53 -2.51
N ALA A 276 -2.87 -8.39 -2.13
CA ALA A 276 -2.42 -7.37 -3.07
C ALA A 276 -1.35 -7.88 -4.07
N GLY A 277 -0.73 -9.02 -3.76
CA GLY A 277 0.23 -9.67 -4.62
C GLY A 277 -0.39 -10.63 -5.65
N THR A 278 -1.69 -10.91 -5.67
CA THR A 278 -2.27 -11.88 -6.62
C THR A 278 -2.34 -11.33 -8.05
N ASP A 279 -2.50 -10.02 -8.22
CA ASP A 279 -2.66 -9.35 -9.53
C ASP A 279 -1.37 -8.71 -10.08
N ILE A 280 -0.19 -9.21 -9.68
CA ILE A 280 1.11 -8.61 -10.07
C ILE A 280 1.35 -8.56 -11.58
N LEU A 281 0.67 -9.36 -12.40
CA LEU A 281 0.83 -9.35 -13.86
C LEU A 281 -0.35 -8.75 -14.64
N HIS A 282 -1.49 -8.49 -14.01
CA HIS A 282 -2.66 -7.94 -14.71
C HIS A 282 -2.47 -6.46 -15.08
N GLU A 283 -2.33 -6.08 -16.36
CA GLU A 283 -1.92 -4.74 -16.85
C GLU A 283 -2.57 -3.51 -16.17
N ARG A 284 -3.75 -3.67 -15.54
CA ARG A 284 -4.47 -2.61 -14.81
C ARG A 284 -4.21 -2.54 -13.29
N SER A 285 -3.53 -3.53 -12.72
CA SER A 285 -3.15 -3.51 -11.30
C SER A 285 -2.02 -2.51 -11.08
N TRP A 286 -2.15 -1.70 -10.04
CA TRP A 286 -1.27 -0.59 -9.77
C TRP A 286 0.17 -1.09 -9.53
N LEU A 287 1.12 -0.67 -10.37
CA LEU A 287 2.55 -1.05 -10.31
C LEU A 287 3.17 -0.90 -8.91
N VAL A 288 2.65 0.03 -8.12
CA VAL A 288 3.03 0.26 -6.73
C VAL A 288 2.80 -0.97 -5.86
N GLU A 289 1.64 -1.62 -5.96
CA GLU A 289 1.31 -2.80 -5.15
C GLU A 289 2.21 -3.97 -5.51
N ARG A 290 2.55 -4.06 -6.79
CA ARG A 290 3.41 -5.10 -7.35
C ARG A 290 4.81 -5.10 -6.79
N CYS A 291 5.38 -3.91 -6.56
CA CYS A 291 6.71 -3.80 -5.98
C CYS A 291 6.72 -4.16 -4.50
N ILE A 292 5.63 -3.96 -3.76
CA ILE A 292 5.61 -4.23 -2.31
C ILE A 292 5.83 -5.72 -2.06
N SER A 293 5.05 -6.61 -2.70
CA SER A 293 5.19 -8.04 -2.45
C SER A 293 6.58 -8.57 -2.82
N ILE A 294 7.20 -8.06 -3.89
CA ILE A 294 8.59 -8.41 -4.26
C ILE A 294 9.58 -7.88 -3.22
N ARG A 295 9.39 -6.64 -2.75
CA ARG A 295 10.24 -6.03 -1.72
C ARG A 295 10.11 -6.75 -0.38
N LEU A 296 8.95 -7.34 -0.08
CA LEU A 296 8.76 -8.15 1.13
C LEU A 296 9.56 -9.47 1.09
N LEU A 297 9.98 -9.93 -0.08
CA LEU A 297 10.81 -11.13 -0.22
C LEU A 297 12.31 -10.88 -0.02
N ASP A 298 12.70 -9.65 0.31
CA ASP A 298 14.06 -9.32 0.66
C ASP A 298 14.03 -8.24 1.74
N ALA A 299 14.30 -8.67 2.98
CA ALA A 299 14.24 -7.83 4.17
C ALA A 299 15.22 -6.64 4.13
N ARG A 300 16.09 -6.57 3.12
CA ARG A 300 16.95 -5.43 2.93
C ARG A 300 16.17 -4.26 2.27
N TYR A 301 15.13 -4.51 1.45
CA TYR A 301 14.38 -3.49 0.71
C TYR A 301 13.33 -2.70 1.50
N HIS A 302 13.47 -2.61 2.82
CA HIS A 302 12.60 -1.77 3.65
C HIS A 302 12.96 -0.28 3.49
N CYS A 303 12.72 0.27 2.30
CA CYS A 303 12.94 1.66 1.96
C CYS A 303 11.78 2.55 2.40
N ASP A 304 12.06 3.83 2.68
CA ASP A 304 11.09 4.95 2.87
C ASP A 304 10.17 5.10 1.66
N SER A 305 9.22 4.20 1.51
CA SER A 305 8.19 4.27 0.50
C SER A 305 6.92 4.75 1.14
N ASP A 306 6.24 5.71 0.50
CA ASP A 306 4.93 6.18 0.93
C ASP A 306 3.88 5.06 1.00
N TYR A 307 4.19 3.91 0.38
CA TYR A 307 3.34 2.73 0.28
C TYR A 307 3.61 1.69 1.37
N LEU A 308 4.58 1.94 2.27
CA LEU A 308 4.73 1.11 3.45
C LEU A 308 3.52 1.29 4.38
N PRO A 309 3.18 0.24 5.15
CA PRO A 309 2.20 0.36 6.21
C PRO A 309 2.61 1.49 7.16
N ARG A 310 1.66 2.34 7.53
CA ARG A 310 1.85 3.38 8.54
C ARG A 310 1.03 3.04 9.77
N LEU A 311 1.44 3.52 10.95
CA LEU A 311 0.56 3.47 12.10
C LEU A 311 -0.64 4.38 11.81
N ASP A 312 -1.83 3.81 11.88
CA ASP A 312 -3.05 4.57 11.78
C ASP A 312 -3.32 5.23 13.13
N SER A 313 -2.81 6.45 13.31
CA SER A 313 -2.94 7.20 14.55
C SER A 313 -4.41 7.38 14.94
N ARG A 314 -5.29 7.52 13.94
CA ARG A 314 -6.71 7.69 14.15
C ARG A 314 -7.39 6.38 14.53
N GLY A 315 -7.14 5.31 13.78
CA GLY A 315 -7.63 3.98 14.11
C GLY A 315 -7.19 3.55 15.51
N ARG A 316 -5.94 3.87 15.88
CA ARG A 316 -5.42 3.68 17.24
C ARG A 316 -6.20 4.48 18.28
N SER A 317 -6.46 5.78 18.07
CA SER A 317 -7.28 6.58 19.00
C SER A 317 -8.69 6.04 19.15
N ILE A 318 -9.30 5.57 18.06
CA ILE A 318 -10.62 4.93 18.09
C ILE A 318 -10.57 3.68 18.98
N ILE A 319 -9.63 2.77 18.73
CA ILE A 319 -9.48 1.57 19.56
C ILE A 319 -9.23 1.91 21.03
N THR A 320 -8.40 2.90 21.33
CA THR A 320 -8.14 3.32 22.72
C THR A 320 -9.44 3.80 23.40
N GLY A 321 -10.25 4.59 22.71
CA GLY A 321 -11.53 5.06 23.22
C GLY A 321 -12.52 3.91 23.43
N LEU A 322 -12.59 2.97 22.48
CA LEU A 322 -13.44 1.79 22.58
C LEU A 322 -13.00 0.86 23.72
N ALA A 323 -11.69 0.59 23.86
CA ALA A 323 -11.13 -0.20 24.95
C ALA A 323 -11.57 0.36 26.31
N THR A 324 -11.38 1.68 26.48
CA THR A 324 -11.70 2.39 27.72
C THR A 324 -13.20 2.29 28.04
N ALA A 325 -14.07 2.49 27.04
CA ALA A 325 -15.51 2.40 27.21
C ALA A 325 -15.99 0.98 27.57
N LEU A 326 -15.28 -0.05 27.10
CA LEU A 326 -15.53 -1.45 27.43
C LEU A 326 -14.92 -1.88 28.77
N GLY A 327 -14.19 -1.00 29.46
CA GLY A 327 -13.45 -1.33 30.68
C GLY A 327 -12.19 -2.19 30.43
N LEU A 328 -11.71 -2.24 29.19
CA LEU A 328 -10.45 -2.88 28.83
C LEU A 328 -9.27 -1.91 29.02
N ASN A 329 -8.08 -2.47 29.31
CA ASN A 329 -6.85 -1.67 29.34
C ASN A 329 -6.26 -1.55 27.92
N PRO A 330 -6.22 -0.35 27.29
CA PRO A 330 -5.74 -0.18 25.92
C PRO A 330 -4.28 -0.59 25.70
N ASP A 331 -3.46 -0.64 26.76
CA ASP A 331 -2.04 -1.00 26.67
C ASP A 331 -1.81 -2.53 26.66
N THR A 332 -2.83 -3.30 27.03
CA THR A 332 -2.75 -4.77 27.07
C THR A 332 -3.86 -5.47 26.29
N ALA A 333 -4.90 -4.74 25.91
CA ALA A 333 -6.05 -5.28 25.20
C ALA A 333 -5.63 -5.82 23.83
N ARG A 334 -6.11 -7.03 23.53
CA ARG A 334 -5.91 -7.73 22.27
C ARG A 334 -7.20 -7.79 21.48
N PRO A 335 -7.17 -8.00 20.15
CA PRO A 335 -8.37 -8.14 19.34
C PRO A 335 -9.36 -9.18 19.89
N GLU A 336 -8.86 -10.26 20.48
CA GLU A 336 -9.67 -11.34 21.06
C GLU A 336 -10.50 -10.85 22.26
N ASP A 337 -10.01 -9.88 23.03
CA ASP A 337 -10.76 -9.29 24.15
C ASP A 337 -12.01 -8.57 23.63
N PHE A 338 -11.87 -7.82 22.54
CA PHE A 338 -13.00 -7.14 21.89
C PHE A 338 -13.98 -8.12 21.25
N ASP A 339 -13.46 -9.19 20.62
CA ASP A 339 -14.28 -10.26 20.04
C ASP A 339 -15.09 -11.00 21.09
N SER A 340 -14.50 -11.24 22.27
CA SER A 340 -15.20 -11.93 23.36
C SER A 340 -16.37 -11.13 23.92
N LEU A 341 -16.27 -9.79 23.93
CA LEU A 341 -17.35 -8.90 24.36
C LEU A 341 -18.42 -8.71 23.28
N ASP A 342 -18.02 -8.85 22.02
CA ASP A 342 -18.82 -8.72 20.79
C ASP A 342 -19.86 -7.58 20.84
N ARG A 343 -19.48 -6.43 21.39
CA ARG A 343 -20.37 -5.26 21.51
C ARG A 343 -20.64 -4.65 20.15
N ARG A 344 -21.81 -4.01 20.05
CA ARG A 344 -22.23 -3.30 18.84
C ARG A 344 -22.16 -1.79 19.07
N PHE A 345 -21.68 -1.10 18.04
CA PHE A 345 -21.47 0.34 18.06
C PHE A 345 -22.25 1.00 16.92
N PHE A 346 -22.55 2.28 17.01
CA PHE A 346 -23.06 3.03 15.87
C PHE A 346 -22.48 4.45 15.82
N CYS A 347 -22.26 4.96 14.62
CA CYS A 347 -21.75 6.30 14.43
C CYS A 347 -22.86 7.34 14.54
N GLN A 348 -22.64 8.38 15.33
CA GLN A 348 -23.57 9.50 15.50
C GLN A 348 -23.35 10.64 14.50
N SER A 349 -22.39 10.51 13.57
CA SER A 349 -22.13 11.59 12.61
C SER A 349 -23.37 11.86 11.74
N GLU A 350 -23.59 13.13 11.39
CA GLU A 350 -24.73 13.55 10.57
C GLU A 350 -24.75 12.84 9.20
N THR A 351 -23.57 12.54 8.65
CA THR A 351 -23.41 11.78 7.39
C THR A 351 -23.90 10.33 7.51
N CYS A 352 -23.91 9.78 8.73
CA CYS A 352 -24.39 8.43 9.03
C CYS A 352 -25.81 8.42 9.62
N GLY A 353 -26.26 9.53 10.21
CA GLY A 353 -27.49 9.65 11.00
C GLY A 353 -28.80 9.30 10.28
N SER A 354 -28.81 9.17 8.95
CA SER A 354 -30.00 8.67 8.23
C SER A 354 -30.19 7.14 8.35
N LYS A 355 -29.16 6.41 8.76
CA LYS A 355 -29.12 4.96 8.89
C LYS A 355 -28.24 4.64 10.11
N LEU A 356 -28.84 4.57 11.30
CA LEU A 356 -28.14 4.10 12.50
C LEU A 356 -27.77 2.63 12.31
N VAL A 357 -26.62 2.40 11.67
CA VAL A 357 -26.12 1.06 11.40
C VAL A 357 -25.26 0.65 12.58
N ALA A 358 -25.71 -0.39 13.27
CA ALA A 358 -24.89 -1.06 14.25
C ALA A 358 -23.75 -1.84 13.58
N MET A 359 -22.56 -1.76 14.16
CA MET A 359 -21.32 -2.25 13.57
C MET A 359 -20.48 -2.96 14.63
N SER A 360 -19.65 -3.91 14.20
CA SER A 360 -18.65 -4.53 15.07
C SER A 360 -17.58 -3.50 15.48
N TRP A 361 -16.75 -3.81 16.48
CA TRP A 361 -15.64 -2.92 16.83
C TRP A 361 -14.66 -2.72 15.65
N ARG A 362 -14.44 -3.75 14.82
CA ARG A 362 -13.59 -3.65 13.63
C ARG A 362 -14.18 -2.67 12.64
N ASP A 363 -15.46 -2.83 12.33
CA ASP A 363 -16.19 -1.93 11.44
C ASP A 363 -16.19 -0.50 12.00
N ALA A 364 -16.30 -0.32 13.32
CA ALA A 364 -16.21 0.98 13.98
C ALA A 364 -14.85 1.68 13.80
N VAL A 365 -13.75 0.94 13.82
CA VAL A 365 -12.43 1.48 13.47
C VAL A 365 -12.39 1.92 12.02
N PHE A 366 -12.94 1.12 11.10
CA PHE A 366 -12.93 1.42 9.67
C PHE A 366 -13.87 2.55 9.27
N HIS A 367 -14.89 2.80 10.08
CA HIS A 367 -15.97 3.73 9.79
C HIS A 367 -15.65 5.19 10.18
N HIS A 368 -14.40 5.63 10.05
CA HIS A 368 -14.05 7.01 10.41
C HIS A 368 -14.17 7.96 9.19
N GLY A 369 -15.17 8.86 9.20
CA GLY A 369 -15.30 9.92 8.17
C GLY A 369 -14.23 11.02 8.30
N SER A 370 -14.16 12.04 7.44
CA SER A 370 -13.13 13.10 7.54
C SER A 370 -13.27 14.08 8.74
N SER A 371 -14.13 13.75 9.72
CA SER A 371 -14.36 14.58 10.92
C SER A 371 -13.21 14.46 11.93
N ARG A 372 -12.89 15.56 12.63
CA ARG A 372 -11.91 15.60 13.73
C ARG A 372 -12.41 14.89 14.99
N THR A 373 -13.70 14.99 15.25
CA THR A 373 -14.34 14.31 16.38
C THR A 373 -15.09 13.12 15.84
N TYR A 374 -14.83 11.95 16.43
CA TYR A 374 -15.56 10.74 16.12
C TYR A 374 -16.48 10.41 17.28
N CYS A 375 -17.77 10.67 17.09
CA CYS A 375 -18.81 10.33 18.06
C CYS A 375 -19.36 8.96 17.71
N ILE A 376 -19.12 8.00 18.60
CA ILE A 376 -19.63 6.64 18.47
C ILE A 376 -20.39 6.29 19.74
N SER A 377 -21.51 5.60 19.61
CA SER A 377 -22.25 5.12 20.77
C SER A 377 -22.12 3.61 20.86
N MET A 378 -21.96 3.11 22.07
CA MET A 378 -21.95 1.69 22.38
C MET A 378 -23.34 1.28 22.86
N LEU A 379 -23.85 0.19 22.30
CA LEU A 379 -25.10 -0.42 22.73
C LEU A 379 -24.90 -1.24 24.01
N ASP A 380 -25.93 -1.28 24.84
CA ASP A 380 -25.99 -2.24 25.94
C ASP A 380 -25.95 -3.70 25.44
N GLU A 381 -25.85 -4.65 26.37
CA GLU A 381 -25.66 -6.05 26.01
C GLU A 381 -26.91 -6.65 25.36
N ALA A 382 -28.08 -6.28 25.86
CA ALA A 382 -29.35 -6.78 25.37
C ALA A 382 -29.61 -6.33 23.92
N SER A 383 -29.33 -5.06 23.63
CA SER A 383 -29.44 -4.46 22.30
C SER A 383 -28.39 -5.04 21.36
N SER A 384 -27.15 -5.18 21.82
CA SER A 384 -26.09 -5.84 21.05
C SER A 384 -26.48 -7.28 20.69
N ALA A 385 -26.98 -8.07 21.64
CA ALA A 385 -27.44 -9.45 21.42
C ALA A 385 -28.57 -9.54 20.39
N THR A 386 -29.53 -8.62 20.45
CA THR A 386 -30.65 -8.54 19.49
C THR A 386 -30.14 -8.29 18.08
N ILE A 387 -29.19 -7.36 17.93
CA ILE A 387 -28.59 -7.04 16.63
C ILE A 387 -27.76 -8.20 16.11
N ARG A 388 -26.96 -8.85 16.96
CA ARG A 388 -26.17 -10.04 16.60
C ARG A 388 -27.03 -11.17 16.04
N ALA A 389 -28.21 -11.39 16.61
CA ALA A 389 -29.16 -12.37 16.10
C ALA A 389 -29.62 -12.06 14.66
N ASN A 390 -29.54 -10.78 14.24
CA ASN A 390 -29.93 -10.32 12.90
C ASN A 390 -28.72 -10.08 11.96
N ASP A 391 -27.51 -9.89 12.48
CA ASP A 391 -26.27 -9.62 11.74
C ASP A 391 -25.98 -10.65 10.64
N GLY A 392 -26.37 -11.92 10.87
CA GLY A 392 -26.18 -13.02 9.92
C GLY A 392 -26.72 -12.73 8.52
N ARG A 393 -27.70 -11.82 8.38
CA ARG A 393 -28.23 -11.45 7.05
C ARG A 393 -27.28 -10.60 6.22
N HIS A 394 -26.43 -9.79 6.85
CA HIS A 394 -25.62 -8.81 6.14
C HIS A 394 -24.42 -9.44 5.42
N TYR A 395 -23.71 -10.34 6.11
CA TYR A 395 -22.50 -11.00 5.61
C TYR A 395 -22.77 -12.35 4.93
N SER A 396 -23.99 -12.90 5.05
CA SER A 396 -24.37 -14.17 4.42
C SER A 396 -24.28 -14.20 2.89
N LYS A 397 -24.11 -13.05 2.21
CA LYS A 397 -24.02 -13.02 0.75
C LYS A 397 -22.61 -12.79 0.22
N SER A 398 -21.69 -12.27 1.03
CA SER A 398 -20.33 -12.01 0.58
C SER A 398 -19.53 -13.32 0.51
N LYS A 399 -18.97 -13.60 -0.67
CA LYS A 399 -18.10 -14.75 -0.91
C LYS A 399 -16.67 -14.47 -0.43
N VAL A 400 -16.49 -14.37 0.88
CA VAL A 400 -15.22 -13.98 1.52
C VAL A 400 -14.88 -14.84 2.74
N TRP A 401 -15.56 -15.98 2.91
CA TRP A 401 -15.40 -16.87 4.05
C TRP A 401 -14.78 -18.19 3.63
N SER A 402 -14.01 -18.80 4.54
CA SER A 402 -13.42 -20.11 4.37
C SER A 402 -13.48 -20.91 5.67
N CYS A 403 -13.54 -22.23 5.54
CA CYS A 403 -13.43 -23.18 6.64
C CYS A 403 -11.99 -23.19 7.13
N ASN A 404 -11.78 -23.32 8.44
CA ASN A 404 -10.46 -23.43 9.07
C ASN A 404 -10.03 -24.89 9.36
N HIS A 405 -10.85 -25.87 8.99
CA HIS A 405 -10.59 -27.29 9.25
C HIS A 405 -10.12 -28.07 8.02
N CYS A 406 -10.43 -27.60 6.80
CA CYS A 406 -10.05 -28.28 5.57
C CYS A 406 -9.82 -27.32 4.40
N CYS A 407 -9.36 -27.88 3.28
CA CYS A 407 -9.04 -27.13 2.08
C CYS A 407 -10.20 -26.95 1.08
N ALA A 408 -11.45 -27.27 1.47
CA ALA A 408 -12.60 -27.28 0.56
C ALA A 408 -12.89 -25.93 -0.12
N HIS A 409 -12.48 -24.82 0.50
CA HIS A 409 -12.72 -23.46 0.01
C HIS A 409 -11.43 -22.75 -0.46
N LEU A 410 -10.34 -23.50 -0.67
CA LEU A 410 -9.11 -22.94 -1.22
C LEU A 410 -9.38 -22.39 -2.63
N ASN A 411 -9.11 -21.09 -2.84
CA ASN A 411 -9.36 -20.34 -4.07
C ASN A 411 -10.84 -20.20 -4.49
N ASP A 412 -11.79 -20.64 -3.67
CA ASP A 412 -13.23 -20.46 -3.92
C ASP A 412 -13.95 -20.13 -2.61
N TRP A 413 -13.75 -18.89 -2.16
CA TRP A 413 -14.36 -18.38 -0.94
C TRP A 413 -15.89 -18.43 -1.04
N GLN A 414 -16.53 -18.77 0.06
CA GLN A 414 -17.97 -18.96 0.14
C GLN A 414 -18.62 -17.90 1.03
N SER A 415 -19.95 -17.94 1.09
CA SER A 415 -20.69 -17.16 2.07
C SER A 415 -20.52 -17.73 3.48
N GLN A 416 -20.67 -16.88 4.49
CA GLN A 416 -20.61 -17.32 5.89
C GLN A 416 -21.58 -18.48 6.17
N ALA A 417 -22.83 -18.35 5.72
CA ALA A 417 -23.85 -19.38 5.93
C ALA A 417 -23.44 -20.74 5.35
N HIS A 418 -22.87 -20.75 4.14
CA HIS A 418 -22.38 -21.98 3.51
C HIS A 418 -21.20 -22.58 4.28
N VAL A 419 -20.24 -21.76 4.71
CA VAL A 419 -19.07 -22.24 5.46
C VAL A 419 -19.48 -22.76 6.84
N VAL A 420 -20.39 -22.09 7.53
CA VAL A 420 -20.93 -22.57 8.82
C VAL A 420 -21.63 -23.91 8.63
N GLU A 421 -22.52 -24.03 7.63
CA GLU A 421 -23.17 -25.32 7.31
C GLU A 421 -22.14 -26.41 7.00
N HIS A 422 -21.09 -26.10 6.23
CA HIS A 422 -19.99 -27.01 5.96
C HIS A 422 -19.28 -27.45 7.24
N VAL A 423 -18.94 -26.53 8.14
CA VAL A 423 -18.30 -26.84 9.44
C VAL A 423 -19.20 -27.74 10.29
N LEU A 424 -20.49 -27.42 10.40
CA LEU A 424 -21.45 -28.21 11.18
C LEU A 424 -21.61 -29.64 10.63
N THR A 425 -21.66 -29.79 9.31
CA THR A 425 -22.01 -31.07 8.66
C THR A 425 -20.81 -31.95 8.33
N VAL A 426 -19.71 -31.37 7.85
CA VAL A 426 -18.50 -32.10 7.42
C VAL A 426 -17.55 -32.33 8.58
N HIS A 427 -17.45 -31.38 9.51
CA HIS A 427 -16.53 -31.45 10.65
C HIS A 427 -17.21 -31.77 11.99
N ALA A 428 -18.55 -31.89 12.01
CA ALA A 428 -19.35 -32.22 13.20
C ALA A 428 -19.07 -31.30 14.41
N VAL A 429 -18.68 -30.05 14.15
CA VAL A 429 -18.53 -29.01 15.17
C VAL A 429 -19.92 -28.47 15.47
N ALA A 430 -20.44 -28.68 16.68
CA ALA A 430 -21.82 -28.33 17.01
C ALA A 430 -22.08 -26.81 17.09
N ASP A 431 -21.06 -26.05 17.49
CA ASP A 431 -21.12 -24.59 17.64
C ASP A 431 -19.90 -23.98 16.95
N ALA A 432 -20.06 -23.64 15.67
CA ALA A 432 -18.98 -23.14 14.85
C ALA A 432 -18.63 -21.70 15.27
N MET A 433 -17.35 -21.46 15.58
CA MET A 433 -16.84 -20.15 16.03
C MET A 433 -16.01 -19.45 14.94
N ASP A 434 -16.22 -18.14 14.81
CA ASP A 434 -15.42 -17.28 13.92
C ASP A 434 -13.95 -17.20 14.39
N ASN A 435 -13.02 -17.17 13.44
CA ASN A 435 -11.56 -17.28 13.57
C ASN A 435 -11.04 -18.56 14.26
N VAL A 436 -11.92 -19.51 14.60
CA VAL A 436 -11.56 -20.82 15.15
C VAL A 436 -11.87 -21.91 14.13
N ASP A 437 -13.15 -22.06 13.76
CA ASP A 437 -13.63 -23.13 12.87
C ASP A 437 -13.84 -22.66 11.43
N TYR A 438 -14.14 -21.38 11.28
CA TYR A 438 -14.19 -20.68 10.01
C TYR A 438 -13.61 -19.29 10.19
N PHE A 439 -13.23 -18.65 9.09
CA PHE A 439 -12.65 -17.31 9.14
C PHE A 439 -12.99 -16.54 7.87
N ARG A 440 -12.85 -15.24 7.97
CA ARG A 440 -13.00 -14.33 6.84
C ARG A 440 -11.67 -14.27 6.08
N ALA A 441 -11.64 -14.83 4.87
CA ALA A 441 -10.44 -14.97 4.05
C ALA A 441 -10.07 -13.69 3.27
N ALA A 442 -11.06 -12.86 2.93
CA ALA A 442 -10.83 -11.54 2.36
C ALA A 442 -11.06 -10.48 3.43
N ALA A 443 -10.10 -9.58 3.61
CA ALA A 443 -10.45 -8.30 4.21
C ALA A 443 -11.58 -7.71 3.37
N PRO A 444 -12.63 -7.12 3.97
CA PRO A 444 -13.48 -6.26 3.18
C PRO A 444 -12.57 -5.21 2.54
N LEU A 445 -12.38 -5.30 1.22
CA LEU A 445 -12.32 -4.09 0.43
C LEU A 445 -13.68 -3.42 0.65
N TYR A 446 -13.84 -2.74 1.80
CA TYR A 446 -14.94 -1.82 2.01
C TYR A 446 -14.67 -0.71 1.02
N ASP A 447 -15.16 -0.89 -0.20
CA ASP A 447 -15.27 0.19 -1.14
C ASP A 447 -16.34 1.14 -0.60
N TYR A 448 -15.96 2.02 0.33
CA TYR A 448 -16.82 3.09 0.83
C TYR A 448 -17.25 4.05 -0.29
N ARG A 449 -16.66 3.96 -1.51
CA ARG A 449 -17.11 4.71 -2.69
C ARG A 449 -18.29 4.02 -3.38
N HIS A 450 -18.45 2.71 -3.19
CA HIS A 450 -19.69 2.01 -3.51
C HIS A 450 -20.51 1.88 -2.24
N THR A 451 -21.42 2.85 -2.07
CA THR A 451 -22.54 2.84 -1.13
C THR A 451 -23.44 1.61 -1.34
N VAL A 452 -22.95 0.40 -1.09
CA VAL A 452 -23.83 -0.67 -0.64
C VAL A 452 -24.16 -0.22 0.77
N PRO A 453 -25.38 0.32 1.00
CA PRO A 453 -25.77 0.66 2.35
C PRO A 453 -25.58 -0.61 3.15
N LEU A 454 -24.93 -0.50 4.31
CA LEU A 454 -25.07 -1.56 5.28
C LEU A 454 -26.59 -1.71 5.49
N CYS A 455 -27.20 -2.75 4.93
CA CYS A 455 -28.62 -3.03 5.08
C CYS A 455 -28.83 -3.68 6.45
N GLY A 456 -28.27 -3.04 7.49
CA GLY A 456 -28.69 -3.27 8.86
C GLY A 456 -30.16 -2.88 8.94
N GLU A 457 -30.93 -3.64 9.73
CA GLU A 457 -32.25 -3.17 10.12
C GLU A 457 -32.11 -1.79 10.75
N LYS A 458 -33.00 -0.87 10.38
CA LYS A 458 -33.05 0.44 11.04
C LYS A 458 -33.39 0.18 12.49
N VAL A 459 -32.39 0.27 13.37
CA VAL A 459 -32.65 0.32 14.80
C VAL A 459 -33.28 1.68 15.04
N SER A 460 -34.56 1.68 15.43
CA SER A 460 -35.17 2.90 15.93
C SER A 460 -34.44 3.26 17.22
N PRO A 461 -33.83 4.45 17.34
CA PRO A 461 -33.08 4.85 18.54
C PRO A 461 -33.97 4.98 19.79
N VAL A 462 -35.27 4.72 19.67
CA VAL A 462 -36.28 4.96 20.71
C VAL A 462 -36.30 3.85 21.77
N ASP A 463 -35.81 2.65 21.47
CA ASP A 463 -36.04 1.47 22.33
C ASP A 463 -34.79 0.90 23.03
N GLY A 464 -33.58 1.42 22.75
CA GLY A 464 -32.32 0.89 23.30
C GLY A 464 -31.60 1.88 24.21
N THR A 465 -30.95 1.39 25.28
CA THR A 465 -30.02 2.22 26.06
C THR A 465 -28.62 2.15 25.45
N TYR A 466 -27.97 3.31 25.34
CA TYR A 466 -26.63 3.42 24.77
C TYR A 466 -25.77 4.39 25.58
N GLN A 467 -24.45 4.17 25.50
CA GLN A 467 -23.44 5.04 26.09
C GLN A 467 -22.70 5.78 24.98
N ASP A 468 -22.69 7.11 25.05
CA ASP A 468 -21.93 7.92 24.11
C ASP A 468 -20.44 7.90 24.44
N ILE A 469 -19.63 7.64 23.42
CA ILE A 469 -18.18 7.63 23.45
C ILE A 469 -17.71 8.74 22.53
N VAL A 470 -17.16 9.79 23.12
CA VAL A 470 -16.54 10.89 22.38
C VAL A 470 -15.06 10.58 22.24
N ILE A 471 -14.60 10.41 21.01
CA ILE A 471 -13.20 10.11 20.70
C ILE A 471 -12.60 11.31 19.97
N GLU A 472 -11.60 11.92 20.61
CA GLU A 472 -10.76 12.93 19.98
C GLU A 472 -9.75 12.24 19.05
N CYS A 473 -9.84 12.50 17.75
CA CYS A 473 -8.87 12.00 16.78
C CYS A 473 -7.77 13.05 16.59
N PRO A 474 -6.50 12.64 16.51
CA PRO A 474 -5.42 13.58 16.19
C PRO A 474 -5.68 14.22 14.82
N GLU A 475 -5.23 15.47 14.65
CA GLU A 475 -5.22 16.08 13.31
C GLU A 475 -4.28 15.27 12.41
N ASP A 476 -4.72 14.97 11.19
CA ASP A 476 -3.84 14.36 10.19
C ASP A 476 -2.60 15.25 10.05
N GLU A 477 -1.41 14.68 10.24
CA GLU A 477 -0.18 15.41 9.98
C GLU A 477 -0.24 15.96 8.54
N PRO A 478 0.03 17.26 8.33
CA PRO A 478 0.00 17.84 7.01
C PRO A 478 0.93 17.04 6.10
N ARG A 479 0.41 16.56 4.97
CA ARG A 479 1.20 15.79 4.00
C ARG A 479 2.26 16.72 3.39
N ASP A 480 3.53 16.44 3.66
CA ASP A 480 4.67 17.11 3.03
C ASP A 480 4.85 16.77 1.54
#